data_AF-A0A535UWV6-F1
#
_entry.id   AF-A0A535UWV6-F1
#
_cell.length_a   1.000
_cell.length_b   1.000
_cell.length_c   1.000
_cell.angle_alpha   90.00
_cell.angle_beta   90.00
_cell.angle_gamma   90.00
#
_symmetry.space_group_name_H-M   'P 1'
#
loop_
_entity.id
_entity.type
_entity.pdbx_description
1 polymer ?
#
loop_
_entity_poly.entity_id
_entity_poly.type
_entity_poly.pdbx_seq_one_letter_code
_entity_poly.pdbx_strand_id
1 'polypeptide(L)'
;MCNDGIWQVLTPWLGHTRRVDDPARVTYVRNPLMDDPASGLVGDHAYWVSSIETRTRNLGTVDVSSGGTGVGPRPVAEAATDNGSVPSDGITLGTGYDHPDLRSSLPSNPYTREYRHPGAVPAATPSDSLTITATNIRHVTIDPARAHVDCDATISVTSDGPLSVHLLGCGGDREFAGAQGSTGPGVPGLAGLVPPAARLHSAPAVR
;
A
#
# COMPACT_ATOMS: atom_id res chain seq x y z
N MET A 1 26.27 16.33 -26.35
CA MET A 1 25.21 15.77 -27.21
C MET A 1 23.98 15.62 -26.34
N CYS A 2 23.00 16.50 -26.48
CA CYS A 2 21.89 16.67 -25.53
C CYS A 2 20.57 16.27 -26.16
N ASN A 3 20.33 14.95 -26.23
CA ASN A 3 19.05 14.25 -26.40
C ASN A 3 17.87 15.10 -26.94
N ASP A 4 17.93 15.41 -28.23
CA ASP A 4 17.27 16.54 -28.89
C ASP A 4 15.77 16.32 -29.20
N GLY A 5 15.11 15.32 -28.62
CA GLY A 5 13.72 15.01 -28.96
C GLY A 5 13.02 14.01 -28.06
N ILE A 6 13.75 13.18 -27.31
CA ILE A 6 13.11 12.18 -26.44
C ILE A 6 12.23 12.86 -25.38
N TRP A 7 12.67 14.00 -24.85
CA TRP A 7 11.94 14.72 -23.81
C TRP A 7 10.65 15.37 -24.34
N GLN A 8 10.59 15.70 -25.62
CA GLN A 8 9.38 16.23 -26.26
C GLN A 8 8.29 15.14 -26.42
N VAL A 9 8.69 13.87 -26.48
CA VAL A 9 7.76 12.71 -26.53
C VAL A 9 7.44 12.20 -25.12
N LEU A 10 8.47 12.06 -24.27
CA LEU A 10 8.34 11.50 -22.94
C LEU A 10 7.55 12.40 -22.00
N THR A 11 7.70 13.72 -22.08
CA THR A 11 7.02 14.63 -21.13
C THR A 11 5.49 14.62 -21.33
N PRO A 12 4.96 14.74 -22.56
CA PRO A 12 3.52 14.55 -22.80
C PRO A 12 3.04 13.13 -22.43
N TRP A 13 3.86 12.11 -22.66
CA TRP A 13 3.50 10.73 -22.34
C TRP A 13 3.46 10.45 -20.82
N LEU A 14 4.44 10.94 -20.06
CA LEU A 14 4.46 10.89 -18.60
C LEU A 14 3.35 11.73 -17.96
N GLY A 15 2.87 12.75 -18.69
CA GLY A 15 1.82 13.66 -18.25
C GLY A 15 2.32 14.67 -17.20
N HIS A 16 1.37 15.39 -16.59
CA HIS A 16 1.62 16.44 -15.61
C HIS A 16 1.30 16.03 -14.17
N THR A 17 1.13 14.72 -13.93
CA THR A 17 0.69 14.20 -12.64
C THR A 17 1.76 14.48 -11.60
N ARG A 18 1.38 15.19 -10.55
CA ARG A 18 2.25 15.39 -9.39
C ARG A 18 2.28 14.12 -8.56
N ARG A 19 3.44 13.87 -7.94
CA ARG A 19 3.57 12.86 -6.90
C ARG A 19 2.53 13.14 -5.81
N VAL A 20 1.89 12.10 -5.30
CA VAL A 20 1.09 12.17 -4.08
C VAL A 20 2.06 12.07 -2.91
N ASP A 21 2.13 13.08 -2.06
CA ASP A 21 3.06 13.08 -0.94
C ASP A 21 2.46 12.38 0.29
N ASP A 22 1.23 12.74 0.66
CA ASP A 22 0.54 12.24 1.86
C ASP A 22 -0.81 11.59 1.48
N PRO A 23 -0.77 10.33 0.97
CA PRO A 23 -1.98 9.65 0.55
C PRO A 23 -2.86 9.29 1.75
N ALA A 24 -4.19 9.32 1.58
CA ALA A 24 -5.15 8.91 2.60
C ALA A 24 -5.05 7.44 3.03
N ARG A 25 -4.52 6.59 2.15
CA ARG A 25 -4.36 5.16 2.38
C ARG A 25 -3.03 4.67 1.82
N VAL A 26 -2.33 3.86 2.59
CA VAL A 26 -1.09 3.20 2.23
C VAL A 26 -1.30 1.70 2.32
N THR A 27 -1.23 1.01 1.17
CA THR A 27 -1.21 -0.45 1.10
C THR A 27 0.18 -0.89 0.66
N TYR A 28 0.82 -1.75 1.45
CA TYR A 28 2.19 -2.19 1.22
C TYR A 28 2.36 -3.69 1.46
N VAL A 29 3.17 -4.33 0.61
CA VAL A 29 3.59 -5.73 0.77
C VAL A 29 5.04 -5.76 1.20
N ARG A 30 5.28 -6.29 2.40
CA ARG A 30 6.61 -6.44 2.98
C ARG A 30 7.20 -7.78 2.56
N ASN A 31 8.38 -7.76 1.93
CA ASN A 31 9.11 -8.96 1.53
C ASN A 31 10.55 -8.98 2.11
N PRO A 32 10.75 -9.59 3.29
CA PRO A 32 12.08 -9.66 3.90
C PRO A 32 13.13 -10.44 3.11
N LEU A 33 12.71 -11.31 2.17
CA LEU A 33 13.63 -12.08 1.34
C LEU A 33 14.27 -11.26 0.21
N MET A 34 13.73 -10.07 -0.07
CA MET A 34 14.29 -9.14 -1.07
C MET A 34 15.17 -8.06 -0.45
N ASP A 35 15.31 -8.02 0.86
CA ASP A 35 16.19 -7.04 1.49
C ASP A 35 17.66 -7.43 1.28
N ASP A 36 18.47 -6.43 1.00
CA ASP A 36 19.92 -6.48 1.10
C ASP A 36 20.41 -5.35 2.02
N PRO A 37 20.43 -5.58 3.35
CA PRO A 37 20.87 -4.57 4.31
C PRO A 37 22.32 -4.14 4.11
N ALA A 38 23.18 -5.00 3.54
CA ALA A 38 24.58 -4.67 3.27
C ALA A 38 24.71 -3.58 2.19
N SER A 39 23.74 -3.52 1.28
CA SER A 39 23.64 -2.50 0.23
C SER A 39 22.67 -1.37 0.59
N GLY A 40 22.08 -1.38 1.79
CA GLY A 40 21.07 -0.40 2.21
C GLY A 40 19.71 -0.54 1.50
N LEU A 41 19.45 -1.69 0.86
CA LEU A 41 18.22 -1.97 0.14
C LEU A 41 17.25 -2.69 1.09
N VAL A 42 16.50 -1.92 1.88
CA VAL A 42 15.47 -2.46 2.78
C VAL A 42 14.12 -1.88 2.37
N GLY A 43 13.21 -2.77 2.00
CA GLY A 43 11.84 -2.40 1.62
C GLY A 43 10.91 -2.48 2.81
N ASP A 44 10.99 -1.53 3.74
CA ASP A 44 10.21 -1.49 4.98
C ASP A 44 9.46 -0.16 5.20
N HIS A 45 9.36 0.67 4.17
CA HIS A 45 8.75 1.99 4.24
C HIS A 45 7.94 2.33 2.99
N ALA A 46 6.79 2.96 3.21
CA ALA A 46 5.95 3.57 2.20
C ALA A 46 5.26 4.84 2.76
N TYR A 47 5.56 5.98 2.15
CA TYR A 47 4.97 7.29 2.49
C TYR A 47 5.14 7.70 3.95
N TRP A 48 4.11 7.53 4.77
CA TRP A 48 4.08 7.87 6.20
C TRP A 48 4.01 6.62 7.08
N VAL A 49 4.15 5.42 6.49
CA VAL A 49 4.25 4.14 7.20
C VAL A 49 5.67 3.60 7.02
N SER A 50 6.39 3.37 8.12
CA SER A 50 7.81 2.99 8.18
C SER A 50 8.03 1.82 9.13
N SER A 51 9.27 1.30 9.16
CA SER A 51 9.70 0.25 10.08
C SER A 51 8.76 -0.96 10.05
N ILE A 52 8.33 -1.34 8.83
CA ILE A 52 7.35 -2.42 8.64
C ILE A 52 8.08 -3.75 8.82
N GLU A 53 7.79 -4.45 9.93
CA GLU A 53 8.43 -5.71 10.26
C GLU A 53 7.45 -6.88 10.22
N THR A 54 7.88 -7.98 9.62
CA THR A 54 7.08 -9.21 9.60
C THR A 54 7.29 -10.05 10.86
N ARG A 55 6.27 -10.84 11.23
CA ARG A 55 6.40 -11.84 12.31
C ARG A 55 7.32 -12.99 11.89
N THR A 56 7.15 -13.46 10.66
CA THR A 56 7.96 -14.52 10.04
C THR A 56 8.68 -13.97 8.80
N ARG A 57 9.66 -14.69 8.24
CA ARG A 57 10.36 -14.25 7.01
C ARG A 57 9.49 -14.29 5.74
N ASN A 58 8.24 -14.77 5.83
CA ASN A 58 7.32 -14.79 4.71
C ASN A 58 6.84 -13.36 4.36
N LEU A 59 6.15 -13.24 3.22
CA LEU A 59 5.47 -12.01 2.85
C LEU A 59 4.51 -11.56 3.96
N GLY A 60 4.48 -10.26 4.21
CA GLY A 60 3.46 -9.62 5.04
C GLY A 60 2.74 -8.54 4.27
N THR A 61 1.52 -8.23 4.68
CA THR A 61 0.74 -7.13 4.10
C THR A 61 0.33 -6.17 5.20
N VAL A 62 0.40 -4.88 4.90
CA VAL A 62 -0.13 -3.83 5.75
C VAL A 62 -0.94 -2.87 4.90
N ASP A 63 -2.10 -2.50 5.41
CA ASP A 63 -2.99 -1.54 4.80
C ASP A 63 -3.46 -0.56 5.87
N VAL A 64 -3.05 0.70 5.75
CA VAL A 64 -3.35 1.74 6.72
C VAL A 64 -4.13 2.85 6.03
N SER A 65 -5.29 3.20 6.60
CA SER A 65 -6.11 4.32 6.16
C SER A 65 -6.18 5.38 7.27
N SER A 66 -5.99 6.64 6.90
CA SER A 66 -6.14 7.78 7.79
C SER A 66 -7.46 8.51 7.56
N GLY A 67 -8.23 8.67 8.65
CA GLY A 67 -9.40 9.53 8.68
C GLY A 67 -9.06 11.03 8.65
N GLY A 68 -7.81 11.41 8.94
CA GLY A 68 -7.38 12.81 9.08
C GLY A 68 -7.35 13.59 7.77
N THR A 69 -7.21 12.89 6.64
CA THR A 69 -7.11 13.51 5.32
C THR A 69 -8.45 14.05 4.78
N GLY A 70 -9.58 13.70 5.39
CA GLY A 70 -10.91 14.06 4.88
C GLY A 70 -11.26 13.40 3.54
N VAL A 71 -10.55 12.32 3.17
CA VAL A 71 -10.78 11.57 1.94
C VAL A 71 -11.45 10.24 2.26
N GLY A 72 -12.60 10.00 1.63
CA GLY A 72 -13.33 8.75 1.76
C GLY A 72 -12.76 7.63 0.88
N PRO A 73 -13.15 6.37 1.14
CA PRO A 73 -12.75 5.24 0.31
C PRO A 73 -13.25 5.45 -1.12
N ARG A 74 -12.33 5.34 -2.08
CA ARG A 74 -12.64 5.47 -3.50
C ARG A 74 -13.39 4.21 -3.97
N PRO A 75 -14.59 4.34 -4.55
CA PRO A 75 -15.29 3.19 -5.11
C PRO A 75 -14.49 2.62 -6.28
N VAL A 76 -14.53 1.30 -6.43
CA VAL A 76 -13.96 0.62 -7.60
C VAL A 76 -14.83 0.98 -8.79
N ALA A 77 -14.26 1.68 -9.77
CA ALA A 77 -14.97 2.02 -10.99
C ALA A 77 -15.30 0.75 -11.79
N GLU A 78 -16.50 0.72 -12.36
CA GLU A 78 -16.92 -0.31 -13.31
C GLU A 78 -15.96 -0.36 -14.51
N ALA A 79 -15.76 -1.56 -15.04
CA ALA A 79 -15.01 -1.73 -16.27
C ALA A 79 -15.80 -1.15 -17.45
N ALA A 80 -15.15 -0.33 -18.26
CA ALA A 80 -15.67 0.16 -19.52
C ALA A 80 -14.87 -0.44 -20.67
N THR A 81 -15.53 -0.66 -21.80
CA THR A 81 -14.89 -1.12 -23.04
C THR A 81 -15.05 -0.08 -24.13
N ASP A 82 -14.02 0.06 -24.96
CA ASP A 82 -14.09 0.84 -26.19
C ASP A 82 -13.31 0.14 -27.30
N ASN A 83 -13.81 0.23 -28.52
CA ASN A 83 -13.17 -0.34 -29.70
C ASN A 83 -12.34 0.76 -30.37
N GLY A 84 -11.04 0.52 -30.49
CA GLY A 84 -10.12 1.41 -31.20
C GLY A 84 -9.49 0.70 -32.39
N SER A 85 -8.80 1.48 -33.21
CA SER A 85 -7.90 0.94 -34.21
C SER A 85 -6.66 1.80 -34.28
N VAL A 86 -5.49 1.18 -34.37
CA VAL A 86 -4.27 1.92 -34.67
C VAL A 86 -4.18 2.04 -36.20
N PRO A 87 -4.34 3.25 -36.77
CA PRO A 87 -4.12 3.44 -38.20
C PRO A 87 -2.64 3.21 -38.51
N SER A 88 -2.37 2.59 -39.65
CA SER A 88 -1.02 2.34 -40.14
C SER A 88 -0.43 3.55 -40.90
N ASP A 89 -1.03 4.73 -40.70
CA ASP A 89 -0.69 5.95 -41.41
C ASP A 89 0.77 6.32 -41.17
N GLY A 90 1.57 6.35 -42.24
CA GLY A 90 3.00 6.66 -42.19
C GLY A 90 3.93 5.46 -42.02
N ILE A 91 3.43 4.24 -41.77
CA ILE A 91 4.26 3.02 -41.77
C ILE A 91 4.25 2.43 -43.18
N THR A 92 5.20 2.88 -44.00
CA THR A 92 5.49 2.23 -45.29
C THR A 92 6.55 1.16 -45.05
N LEU A 93 6.16 -0.12 -45.13
CA LEU A 93 7.15 -1.17 -45.31
C LEU A 93 7.72 -1.02 -46.72
N GLY A 94 8.99 -0.64 -46.83
CA GLY A 94 9.70 -0.71 -48.10
C GLY A 94 9.72 -2.18 -48.52
N THR A 95 8.95 -2.53 -49.55
CA THR A 95 9.20 -3.77 -50.26
C THR A 95 10.57 -3.61 -50.95
N GLY A 96 11.37 -4.67 -50.99
CA GLY A 96 12.81 -4.61 -51.26
C GLY A 96 13.23 -3.84 -52.52
N TYR A 97 14.56 -3.67 -52.69
CA TYR A 97 15.23 -2.88 -53.73
C TYR A 97 14.70 -3.00 -55.18
N ASP A 98 13.97 -4.07 -55.50
CA ASP A 98 13.45 -4.36 -56.84
C ASP A 98 12.05 -3.80 -57.14
N HIS A 99 11.31 -3.26 -56.16
CA HIS A 99 9.95 -2.70 -56.37
C HIS A 99 9.67 -1.41 -55.55
N PRO A 100 10.30 -0.27 -55.89
CA PRO A 100 10.16 0.99 -55.16
C PRO A 100 8.76 1.65 -55.26
N ASP A 101 7.90 1.15 -56.14
CA ASP A 101 6.52 1.59 -56.36
C ASP A 101 5.48 0.84 -55.50
N LEU A 102 5.85 -0.32 -54.93
CA LEU A 102 4.97 -1.11 -54.07
C LEU A 102 5.03 -0.60 -52.63
N ARG A 103 4.17 0.38 -52.32
CA ARG A 103 3.87 0.81 -50.95
C ARG A 103 2.80 -0.10 -50.36
N SER A 104 3.20 -1.04 -49.50
CA SER A 104 2.23 -1.81 -48.72
C SER A 104 1.84 -1.02 -47.47
N SER A 105 0.61 -0.52 -47.42
CA SER A 105 0.01 -0.04 -46.17
C SER A 105 -0.33 -1.26 -45.31
N LEU A 106 0.11 -1.28 -44.06
CA LEU A 106 -0.36 -2.31 -43.12
C LEU A 106 -1.87 -2.13 -42.90
N PRO A 107 -2.66 -3.22 -42.80
CA PRO A 107 -4.06 -3.13 -42.41
C PRO A 107 -4.20 -2.39 -41.08
N SER A 108 -5.31 -1.67 -40.91
CA SER A 108 -5.71 -1.14 -39.60
C SER A 108 -5.76 -2.28 -38.59
N ASN A 109 -5.13 -2.10 -37.42
CA ASN A 109 -5.13 -3.12 -36.36
C ASN A 109 -6.23 -2.79 -35.34
N PRO A 110 -7.41 -3.45 -35.39
CA PRO A 110 -8.48 -3.21 -34.44
C PRO A 110 -8.14 -3.82 -33.08
N TYR A 111 -8.52 -3.14 -32.01
CA TYR A 111 -8.39 -3.64 -30.65
C TYR A 111 -9.61 -3.23 -29.81
N THR A 112 -9.99 -4.09 -28.88
CA THR A 112 -10.91 -3.73 -27.80
C THR A 112 -10.08 -3.39 -26.58
N ARG A 113 -10.21 -2.16 -26.06
CA ARG A 113 -9.59 -1.79 -24.78
C ARG A 113 -10.61 -1.91 -23.67
N GLU A 114 -10.20 -2.52 -22.56
CA GLU A 114 -10.90 -2.43 -21.29
C GLU A 114 -10.17 -1.40 -20.42
N TYR A 115 -10.91 -0.47 -19.82
CA TYR A 115 -10.35 0.55 -18.95
C TYR A 115 -11.27 0.82 -17.75
N ARG A 116 -10.67 1.34 -16.68
CA ARG A 116 -11.39 1.85 -15.51
C ARG A 116 -10.88 3.26 -15.24
N HIS A 117 -11.71 4.26 -15.48
CA HIS A 117 -11.38 5.62 -15.09
C HIS A 117 -11.73 5.80 -13.62
N PRO A 118 -10.75 6.12 -12.75
CA PRO A 118 -11.06 6.45 -11.38
C PRO A 118 -12.01 7.68 -11.37
N GLY A 119 -13.17 7.57 -10.70
CA GLY A 119 -14.10 8.69 -10.54
C GLY A 119 -13.56 9.88 -9.70
N ALA A 120 -14.43 10.78 -9.26
CA ALA A 120 -14.01 11.77 -8.26
C ALA A 120 -13.59 11.09 -6.94
N VAL A 121 -12.64 11.68 -6.22
CA VAL A 121 -12.30 11.23 -4.87
C VAL A 121 -13.42 11.68 -3.93
N PRO A 122 -14.10 10.77 -3.21
CA PRO A 122 -15.14 11.17 -2.28
C PRO A 122 -14.55 11.99 -1.12
N ALA A 123 -15.19 13.10 -0.77
CA ALA A 123 -14.90 13.80 0.47
C ALA A 123 -15.53 13.06 1.66
N ALA A 124 -14.85 13.07 2.80
CA ALA A 124 -15.32 12.56 4.07
C ALA A 124 -15.05 13.60 5.16
N THR A 125 -15.77 13.53 6.28
CA THR A 125 -15.46 14.35 7.45
C THR A 125 -14.10 13.91 8.01
N PRO A 126 -13.11 14.80 8.14
CA PRO A 126 -11.85 14.48 8.80
C PRO A 126 -12.09 13.95 10.21
N SER A 127 -11.35 12.92 10.61
CA SER A 127 -11.41 12.34 11.95
C SER A 127 -10.03 11.93 12.43
N ASP A 128 -9.79 12.07 13.72
CA ASP A 128 -8.54 11.65 14.36
C ASP A 128 -8.52 10.13 14.59
N SER A 129 -8.45 9.38 13.48
CA SER A 129 -8.53 7.93 13.49
C SER A 129 -7.67 7.26 12.43
N LEU A 130 -7.16 6.09 12.78
CA LEU A 130 -6.38 5.20 11.92
C LEU A 130 -7.04 3.83 11.86
N THR A 131 -7.24 3.31 10.66
CA THR A 131 -7.67 1.92 10.44
C THR A 131 -6.52 1.13 9.85
N ILE A 132 -6.09 0.08 10.53
CA ILE A 132 -4.97 -0.78 10.13
C ILE A 132 -5.48 -2.19 9.89
N THR A 133 -5.23 -2.73 8.70
CA THR A 133 -5.36 -4.16 8.41
C THR A 133 -3.98 -4.73 8.12
N ALA A 134 -3.61 -5.81 8.80
CA ALA A 134 -2.30 -6.40 8.64
C ALA A 134 -2.34 -7.94 8.62
N THR A 135 -1.41 -8.54 7.87
CA THR A 135 -1.18 -9.99 7.85
C THR A 135 0.31 -10.28 7.94
N ASN A 136 0.71 -11.16 8.86
CA ASN A 136 2.12 -11.48 9.14
C ASN A 136 3.00 -10.25 9.50
N ILE A 137 2.43 -9.18 10.07
CA ILE A 137 3.16 -7.97 10.50
C ILE A 137 3.22 -7.89 12.03
N ARG A 138 4.41 -7.66 12.60
CA ARG A 138 4.62 -7.52 14.05
C ARG A 138 4.77 -6.06 14.50
N HIS A 139 5.27 -5.20 13.64
CA HIS A 139 5.59 -3.81 13.98
C HIS A 139 5.36 -2.89 12.80
N VAL A 140 4.86 -1.68 13.08
CA VAL A 140 4.77 -0.57 12.13
C VAL A 140 4.98 0.75 12.87
N THR A 141 5.64 1.69 12.22
CA THR A 141 5.72 3.09 12.65
C THR A 141 4.93 3.99 11.71
N ILE A 142 4.09 4.85 12.26
CA ILE A 142 3.23 5.80 11.52
C ILE A 142 3.70 7.20 11.83
N ASP A 143 3.90 8.04 10.81
CA ASP A 143 4.10 9.48 10.97
C ASP A 143 2.73 10.16 11.11
N PRO A 144 2.34 10.61 12.31
CA PRO A 144 1.01 11.17 12.56
C PRO A 144 0.81 12.51 11.83
N ALA A 145 1.86 13.33 11.70
CA ALA A 145 1.77 14.63 11.05
C ALA A 145 1.45 14.47 9.56
N ARG A 146 2.10 13.52 8.90
CA ARG A 146 1.85 13.19 7.48
C ARG A 146 0.58 12.37 7.26
N ALA A 147 0.14 11.64 8.28
CA ALA A 147 -1.16 11.00 8.29
C ALA A 147 -2.30 11.98 8.65
N HIS A 148 -2.01 13.22 9.03
CA HIS A 148 -2.99 14.23 9.48
C HIS A 148 -3.81 13.79 10.72
N VAL A 149 -3.18 13.09 11.65
CA VAL A 149 -3.79 12.65 12.92
C VAL A 149 -2.95 13.13 14.10
N ASP A 150 -3.53 13.15 15.29
CA ASP A 150 -2.87 13.53 16.53
C ASP A 150 -2.24 12.32 17.23
N CYS A 151 -1.44 12.58 18.27
CA CYS A 151 -0.79 11.51 19.04
C CYS A 151 -1.77 10.65 19.86
N ASP A 152 -3.00 11.10 20.05
CA ASP A 152 -4.10 10.42 20.73
C ASP A 152 -5.12 9.78 19.78
N ALA A 153 -4.80 9.71 18.48
CA ALA A 153 -5.63 9.10 17.44
C ALA A 153 -6.25 7.75 17.86
N THR A 154 -7.51 7.57 17.49
CA THR A 154 -8.22 6.31 17.69
C THR A 154 -7.74 5.29 16.66
N ILE A 155 -7.08 4.22 17.12
CA ILE A 155 -6.54 3.18 16.24
C ILE A 155 -7.43 1.95 16.29
N SER A 156 -7.90 1.52 15.12
CA SER A 156 -8.64 0.27 14.92
C SER A 156 -7.77 -0.70 14.15
N VAL A 157 -7.43 -1.83 14.78
CA VAL A 157 -6.53 -2.85 14.20
C VAL A 157 -7.30 -4.13 13.88
N THR A 158 -7.10 -4.64 12.67
CA THR A 158 -7.48 -5.98 12.25
C THR A 158 -6.22 -6.72 11.80
N SER A 159 -5.80 -7.70 12.59
CA SER A 159 -4.54 -8.42 12.37
C SER A 159 -4.69 -9.90 12.69
N ASP A 160 -3.96 -10.75 11.96
CA ASP A 160 -3.86 -12.20 12.14
C ASP A 160 -2.96 -12.63 13.33
N GLY A 161 -2.40 -11.66 14.04
CA GLY A 161 -1.59 -11.89 15.24
C GLY A 161 -1.17 -10.58 15.91
N PRO A 162 -0.35 -10.64 16.97
CA PRO A 162 0.09 -9.45 17.69
C PRO A 162 0.73 -8.42 16.77
N LEU A 163 0.39 -7.15 16.99
CA LEU A 163 0.88 -6.00 16.24
C LEU A 163 1.22 -4.87 17.20
N SER A 164 2.45 -4.39 17.12
CA SER A 164 2.93 -3.17 17.76
C SER A 164 2.82 -2.00 16.79
N VAL A 165 2.26 -0.88 17.25
CA VAL A 165 2.11 0.35 16.47
C VAL A 165 2.78 1.51 17.19
N HIS A 166 3.79 2.09 16.54
CA HIS A 166 4.46 3.31 16.99
C HIS A 166 3.92 4.53 16.24
N LEU A 167 3.62 5.61 16.95
CA LEU A 167 3.36 6.91 16.32
C LEU A 167 4.63 7.76 16.46
N LEU A 168 5.27 8.08 15.34
CA LEU A 168 6.54 8.81 15.31
C LEU A 168 6.41 10.15 16.04
N GLY A 169 7.31 10.38 17.01
CA GLY A 169 7.30 11.61 17.80
C GLY A 169 6.24 11.67 18.90
N CYS A 170 5.43 10.61 19.05
CA CYS A 170 4.51 10.45 20.17
C CYS A 170 5.11 9.55 21.26
N GLY A 171 4.32 9.23 22.28
CA GLY A 171 4.69 8.27 23.33
C GLY A 171 5.02 6.87 22.80
N GLY A 172 5.28 5.93 23.71
CA GLY A 172 5.71 4.58 23.39
C GLY A 172 4.71 3.75 22.55
N ASP A 173 5.14 2.54 22.24
CA ASP A 173 4.39 1.63 21.38
C ASP A 173 3.05 1.21 21.96
N ARG A 174 2.06 1.10 21.06
CA ARG A 174 0.72 0.59 21.35
C ARG A 174 0.63 -0.85 20.88
N GLU A 175 0.40 -1.77 21.81
CA GLU A 175 0.32 -3.20 21.53
C GLU A 175 -1.12 -3.67 21.29
N PHE A 176 -1.32 -4.47 20.26
CA PHE A 176 -2.61 -5.07 19.89
C PHE A 176 -2.47 -6.59 19.79
N ALA A 177 -3.29 -7.33 20.53
CA ALA A 177 -3.14 -8.79 20.69
C ALA A 177 -3.44 -9.63 19.42
N GLY A 178 -3.98 -9.03 18.36
CA GLY A 178 -4.38 -9.76 17.15
C GLY A 178 -5.67 -10.53 17.33
N ALA A 179 -6.79 -9.81 17.28
CA ALA A 179 -8.13 -10.36 17.07
C ALA A 179 -8.97 -9.26 16.41
N GLN A 180 -9.95 -9.64 15.58
CA GLN A 180 -10.78 -8.71 14.80
C GLN A 180 -11.35 -7.59 15.67
N GLY A 181 -11.03 -6.33 15.35
CA GLY A 181 -11.67 -5.17 15.95
C GLY A 181 -11.20 -4.80 17.35
N SER A 182 -9.89 -4.83 17.61
CA SER A 182 -9.36 -4.14 18.79
C SER A 182 -9.39 -2.63 18.55
N THR A 183 -10.42 -1.96 19.06
CA THR A 183 -10.51 -0.50 19.13
C THR A 183 -10.19 -0.08 20.56
N GLY A 184 -9.15 0.71 20.76
CA GLY A 184 -8.85 1.26 22.07
C GLY A 184 -7.69 2.26 22.05
N PRO A 185 -7.63 3.18 23.02
CA PRO A 185 -6.40 3.90 23.31
C PRO A 185 -5.38 2.84 23.75
N GLY A 186 -4.36 2.60 22.92
CA GLY A 186 -3.41 1.52 23.13
C GLY A 186 -2.90 1.50 24.56
N VAL A 187 -3.01 0.35 25.23
CA VAL A 187 -2.52 0.21 26.59
C VAL A 187 -0.99 0.30 26.51
N PRO A 188 -0.32 1.22 27.24
CA PRO A 188 1.13 1.24 27.27
C PRO A 188 1.63 -0.13 27.77
N GLY A 189 2.56 -0.73 27.04
CA GLY A 189 3.05 -2.08 27.29
C GLY A 189 3.52 -2.27 28.74
N LEU A 190 2.73 -3.00 29.53
CA LEU A 190 3.14 -3.50 30.84
C LEU A 190 4.00 -4.74 30.61
N ALA A 191 5.32 -4.54 30.55
CA ALA A 191 6.27 -5.62 30.70
C ALA A 191 6.13 -6.24 32.11
N GLY A 192 5.71 -7.50 32.17
CA GLY A 192 6.03 -8.42 33.27
C GLY A 192 5.07 -8.45 34.47
N LEU A 193 4.00 -9.24 34.36
CA LEU A 193 3.49 -9.96 35.52
C LEU A 193 3.05 -11.36 35.08
N VAL A 194 3.99 -12.30 35.17
CA VAL A 194 3.74 -13.74 35.15
C VAL A 194 2.97 -14.08 36.43
N PRO A 195 1.73 -14.60 36.38
CA PRO A 195 1.12 -15.19 37.56
C PRO A 195 1.82 -16.52 37.88
N PRO A 196 2.18 -16.80 39.15
CA PRO A 196 2.80 -18.06 39.52
C PRO A 196 1.81 -19.22 39.35
N ALA A 197 2.32 -20.32 38.79
CA ALA A 197 1.62 -21.58 38.61
C ALA A 197 0.97 -22.05 39.93
N ALA A 198 -0.36 -22.20 39.91
CA ALA A 198 -1.10 -22.84 40.99
C ALA A 198 -0.73 -24.33 41.03
N ARG A 199 -0.13 -24.74 42.15
CA ARG A 199 0.23 -26.12 42.47
C ARG A 199 -1.00 -27.01 42.53
N LEU A 200 -0.87 -28.18 41.92
CA LEU A 200 -1.73 -29.36 42.08
C LEU A 200 -2.10 -29.60 43.55
N HIS A 201 -3.40 -29.66 43.86
CA HIS A 201 -3.91 -30.31 45.06
C HIS A 201 -4.55 -31.64 44.66
N SER A 202 -3.93 -32.70 45.17
CA SER A 202 -4.37 -34.09 45.18
C SER A 202 -5.75 -34.25 45.82
N ALA A 203 -6.63 -35.01 45.14
CA ALA A 203 -7.89 -35.51 45.68
C ALA A 203 -7.64 -36.74 46.59
N PRO A 204 -8.37 -36.91 47.71
CA PRO A 204 -8.43 -38.20 48.39
C PRO A 204 -9.52 -39.10 47.79
N ALA A 205 -9.15 -40.35 47.54
CA ALA A 205 -10.05 -41.42 47.14
C ALA A 205 -10.96 -41.85 48.31
N VAL A 206 -12.25 -42.06 48.01
CA VAL A 206 -13.23 -42.71 48.90
C VAL A 206 -13.52 -44.09 48.33
N ARG A 207 -13.08 -45.15 49.01
CA ARG A 207 -13.82 -46.39 49.30
C ARG A 207 -13.01 -47.34 50.15
#